data_AF-A0AAW1CII3-F1
#
_entry.id   AF-A0AAW1CII3-F1
#
_cell.length_a   1.000
_cell.length_b   1.000
_cell.length_c   1.000
_cell.angle_alpha   90.00
_cell.angle_beta   90.00
_cell.angle_gamma   90.00
#
_symmetry.space_group_name_H-M   'P 1'
#
loop_
_entity.id
_entity.type
_entity.pdbx_description
1 polymer ?
#
loop_
_entity_poly.entity_id
_entity_poly.type
_entity_poly.pdbx_seq_one_letter_code
_entity_poly.pdbx_strand_id
1 'polypeptide(L)'
;MSWIAEFAGKAEDFLNKIDQNAGVVLKKEKKKKQHINNLSHIKSSETHLTTTNSYSPTESTPKFTPKHLSPTADKLATLPSNNIARDVDDKLMQFLNNSTYDIDSLDGRVNNMASSSSSDATIICLTEPTNNDEQQLNNSIINQSKDTNLENENEMLRNEIRSLNTEISLLLGRTKTAEKEMLQIKTRLSKKEMEAANLDKELSAVKHKLFKYETENNELLTENERLKMMNKNIENDECSLLKEAEGRLSQCQLDAQHREETLKADIATLRIRISELEECLCESRKQHAAELSELGNRLSEARTELSDYMTKAATRIALKEKVVEELRTASNQDNSLSLDVQHLKSEVEWLTEECERLRNKCETARLEAEMAEKRLEEVREESAASISSLQARLSQEHARRLAAEENCSVHSQELQSVREELTRQVMSMTERVRERETELTRLRRQLAQKGVNNTATNNQEQRINALTKALVEKELALEQVTDQRNQLRIHLDRIKNEYSVSGYPTGSSSNSSSINVNDTDDAKAQVPLLMSERPTDTLVTRRVKRAYTCVDSLGMRTGLFLRRYPLARLFLFVYIIFLHLWVCLVLFSSTPDTKV
;
A
#
# COMPACT_ATOMS: atom_id res chain seq x y z
N MET A 1 -67.54 -23.11 0.79
CA MET A 1 -66.68 -22.65 1.90
C MET A 1 -65.65 -23.67 2.40
N SER A 2 -65.94 -24.98 2.46
CA SER A 2 -65.05 -25.97 3.12
C SER A 2 -63.57 -26.00 2.66
N TRP A 3 -63.29 -25.76 1.37
CA TRP A 3 -61.93 -25.84 0.82
C TRP A 3 -60.96 -24.77 1.35
N ILE A 4 -61.46 -23.59 1.74
CA ILE A 4 -60.64 -22.52 2.31
C ILE A 4 -60.21 -22.87 3.74
N ALA A 5 -61.09 -23.51 4.52
CA ALA A 5 -60.75 -23.99 5.86
C ALA A 5 -59.67 -25.10 5.80
N GLU A 6 -59.76 -25.99 4.82
CA GLU A 6 -58.77 -27.05 4.61
C GLU A 6 -57.42 -26.50 4.12
N PHE A 7 -57.42 -25.42 3.33
CA PHE A 7 -56.21 -24.72 2.91
C PHE A 7 -55.58 -23.91 4.06
N ALA A 8 -56.41 -23.27 4.89
CA ALA A 8 -55.98 -22.55 6.09
C ALA A 8 -55.31 -23.50 7.11
N GLY A 9 -55.90 -24.67 7.38
CA GLY A 9 -55.28 -25.68 8.25
C GLY A 9 -53.95 -26.20 7.69
N LYS A 10 -53.84 -26.43 6.38
CA LYS A 10 -52.56 -26.81 5.72
C LYS A 10 -51.52 -25.69 5.79
N ALA A 11 -51.94 -24.42 5.74
CA ALA A 11 -51.05 -23.27 5.93
C ALA A 11 -50.58 -23.13 7.39
N GLU A 12 -51.46 -23.38 8.36
CA GLU A 12 -51.14 -23.40 9.79
C GLU A 12 -50.13 -24.52 10.12
N ASP A 13 -50.35 -25.73 9.62
CA ASP A 13 -49.40 -26.86 9.73
C ASP A 13 -48.04 -26.55 9.09
N PHE A 14 -48.03 -25.81 7.98
CA PHE A 14 -46.79 -25.39 7.32
C PHE A 14 -46.05 -24.31 8.13
N LEU A 15 -46.77 -23.34 8.70
CA LEU A 15 -46.21 -22.31 9.56
C LEU A 15 -45.62 -22.91 10.85
N ASN A 16 -46.35 -23.84 11.49
CA ASN A 16 -45.87 -24.59 12.65
C ASN A 16 -44.63 -25.43 12.34
N LYS A 17 -44.53 -26.03 11.15
CA LYS A 17 -43.31 -26.73 10.70
C LYS A 17 -42.13 -25.79 10.45
N ILE A 18 -42.37 -24.58 9.95
CA ILE A 18 -41.32 -23.55 9.79
C ILE A 18 -40.82 -23.11 11.17
N ASP A 19 -41.70 -22.79 12.11
CA ASP A 19 -41.30 -22.36 13.46
C ASP A 19 -40.55 -23.47 14.22
N GLN A 20 -41.00 -24.72 14.12
CA GLN A 20 -40.27 -25.87 14.68
C GLN A 20 -38.88 -26.05 14.05
N ASN A 21 -38.74 -25.94 12.72
CA ASN A 21 -37.43 -26.01 12.06
C ASN A 21 -36.53 -24.84 12.43
N ALA A 22 -37.05 -23.61 12.46
CA ALA A 22 -36.32 -22.43 12.91
C ALA A 22 -35.85 -22.59 14.37
N GLY A 23 -36.72 -23.07 15.25
CA GLY A 23 -36.40 -23.41 16.64
C GLY A 23 -35.34 -24.51 16.78
N VAL A 24 -35.34 -25.52 15.91
CA VAL A 24 -34.30 -26.57 15.88
C VAL A 24 -32.96 -26.01 15.38
N VAL A 25 -32.95 -25.18 14.34
CA VAL A 25 -31.75 -24.50 13.84
C VAL A 25 -31.17 -23.56 14.90
N LEU A 26 -32.00 -22.77 15.58
CA LEU A 26 -31.60 -21.90 16.68
C LEU A 26 -31.08 -22.69 17.90
N LYS A 27 -31.64 -23.86 18.21
CA LYS A 27 -31.10 -24.78 19.24
C LYS A 27 -29.75 -25.38 18.81
N LYS A 28 -29.54 -25.66 17.52
CA LYS A 28 -28.27 -26.14 16.96
C LYS A 28 -27.18 -25.04 16.98
N GLU A 29 -27.53 -23.82 16.61
CA GLU A 29 -26.75 -22.59 16.80
C GLU A 29 -26.33 -22.39 18.26
N LYS A 30 -27.29 -22.46 19.20
CA LYS A 30 -27.01 -22.30 20.64
C LYS A 30 -26.09 -23.40 21.19
N LYS A 31 -26.26 -24.67 20.79
CA LYS A 31 -25.33 -25.75 21.16
C LYS A 31 -23.93 -25.52 20.58
N LYS A 32 -23.82 -25.03 19.33
CA LYS A 32 -22.52 -24.71 18.71
C LYS A 32 -21.82 -23.53 19.40
N LYS A 33 -22.56 -22.50 19.81
CA LYS A 33 -22.04 -21.37 20.60
C LYS A 33 -21.64 -21.77 22.03
N GLN A 34 -22.41 -22.64 22.70
CA GLN A 34 -22.01 -23.20 24.01
C GLN A 34 -20.72 -24.04 23.92
N HIS A 35 -20.54 -24.81 22.84
CA HIS A 35 -19.32 -25.59 22.63
C HIS A 35 -18.08 -24.74 22.34
N ILE A 36 -18.26 -23.48 21.91
CA ILE A 36 -17.17 -22.51 21.71
C ILE A 36 -16.88 -21.75 23.02
N ASN A 37 -17.91 -21.28 23.73
CA ASN A 37 -17.74 -20.55 24.99
C ASN A 37 -17.10 -21.39 26.11
N ASN A 38 -17.27 -22.72 26.09
CA ASN A 38 -16.63 -23.62 27.06
C ASN A 38 -15.10 -23.74 26.89
N LEU A 39 -14.50 -23.16 25.85
CA LEU A 39 -13.04 -23.11 25.67
C LEU A 39 -12.43 -21.77 26.15
N SER A 40 -13.24 -20.81 26.61
CA SER A 40 -12.79 -19.45 26.89
C SER A 40 -13.42 -18.83 28.15
N HIS A 41 -13.36 -19.50 29.30
CA HIS A 41 -13.70 -18.85 30.58
C HIS A 41 -12.92 -19.35 31.82
N ILE A 42 -11.88 -18.60 32.17
CA ILE A 42 -11.27 -18.45 33.51
C ILE A 42 -10.87 -16.96 33.56
N LYS A 43 -11.30 -16.10 34.49
CA LYS A 43 -12.11 -16.23 35.72
C LYS A 43 -12.54 -14.82 36.21
N SER A 44 -13.77 -14.70 36.76
CA SER A 44 -14.27 -13.61 37.65
C SER A 44 -14.35 -12.15 37.12
N SER A 45 -15.28 -11.29 37.55
CA SER A 45 -16.56 -11.44 38.30
C SER A 45 -17.42 -10.15 38.14
N GLU A 46 -18.75 -10.30 38.20
CA GLU A 46 -19.82 -9.38 38.71
C GLU A 46 -19.63 -7.84 38.56
N THR A 47 -20.59 -7.04 38.05
CA THR A 47 -21.97 -6.82 38.57
C THR A 47 -22.96 -6.19 37.54
N HIS A 48 -24.23 -6.64 37.56
CA HIS A 48 -25.49 -5.86 37.75
C HIS A 48 -25.50 -4.34 37.36
N LEU A 49 -26.45 -3.73 36.60
CA LEU A 49 -27.94 -3.79 36.66
C LEU A 49 -28.68 -3.21 35.40
N THR A 50 -29.86 -3.77 35.09
CA THR A 50 -31.13 -3.23 34.47
C THR A 50 -31.19 -2.10 33.42
N THR A 51 -31.68 -2.47 32.22
CA THR A 51 -32.96 -2.08 31.56
C THR A 51 -33.69 -0.76 31.94
N THR A 52 -34.01 0.08 30.93
CA THR A 52 -35.39 0.54 30.57
C THR A 52 -35.45 1.25 29.20
N ASN A 53 -36.54 1.03 28.45
CA ASN A 53 -36.95 1.81 27.26
C ASN A 53 -37.71 3.09 27.65
N SER A 54 -37.59 4.17 26.86
CA SER A 54 -38.68 5.14 26.64
C SER A 54 -38.46 5.95 25.36
N TYR A 55 -39.55 6.29 24.66
CA TYR A 55 -39.59 7.02 23.38
C TYR A 55 -40.15 8.45 23.55
N SER A 56 -39.99 9.29 22.52
CA SER A 56 -40.72 10.57 22.27
C SER A 56 -40.08 11.87 22.85
N PRO A 57 -40.50 13.09 22.42
CA PRO A 57 -39.99 13.67 21.16
C PRO A 57 -39.60 15.19 21.21
N THR A 58 -39.01 15.69 20.12
CA THR A 58 -38.99 17.10 19.62
C THR A 58 -38.79 18.30 20.57
N GLU A 59 -37.74 19.11 20.36
CA GLU A 59 -37.88 20.46 19.75
C GLU A 59 -36.58 21.30 19.64
N SER A 60 -36.55 22.17 18.62
CA SER A 60 -35.81 23.45 18.52
C SER A 60 -34.27 23.49 18.39
N THR A 61 -33.82 24.30 17.43
CA THR A 61 -32.42 24.75 17.25
C THR A 61 -32.20 26.09 17.95
N PRO A 62 -30.94 26.52 18.14
CA PRO A 62 -30.53 27.67 17.33
C PRO A 62 -29.11 27.58 16.72
N LYS A 63 -28.89 28.45 15.73
CA LYS A 63 -27.70 28.54 14.88
C LYS A 63 -26.60 29.38 15.53
N PHE A 64 -25.34 29.11 15.20
CA PHE A 64 -24.26 30.09 15.29
C PHE A 64 -23.42 30.11 14.00
N THR A 65 -23.23 31.31 13.45
CA THR A 65 -22.20 31.65 12.45
C THR A 65 -21.20 32.62 13.11
N PRO A 66 -19.95 32.71 12.63
CA PRO A 66 -19.58 33.86 11.79
C PRO A 66 -18.63 33.48 10.63
N LYS A 67 -18.86 33.97 9.40
CA LYS A 67 -18.33 35.21 8.78
C LYS A 67 -16.82 35.23 8.44
N HIS A 68 -16.60 35.31 7.14
CA HIS A 68 -15.39 35.63 6.38
C HIS A 68 -14.79 37.00 6.71
N LEU A 69 -13.45 37.12 6.72
CA LEU A 69 -12.71 38.40 6.60
C LEU A 69 -11.25 38.13 6.17
N SER A 70 -10.83 38.75 5.07
CA SER A 70 -9.44 38.91 4.65
C SER A 70 -8.98 40.34 4.95
N PRO A 71 -7.69 40.56 5.25
CA PRO A 71 -7.04 41.79 4.80
C PRO A 71 -5.63 41.61 4.21
N THR A 72 -5.19 42.66 3.51
CA THR A 72 -3.96 42.76 2.71
C THR A 72 -2.71 43.09 3.54
N ALA A 73 -1.54 43.05 2.92
CA ALA A 73 -0.21 43.17 3.54
C ALA A 73 0.19 44.58 4.03
N ASP A 74 1.09 44.67 5.04
CA ASP A 74 2.44 45.24 4.84
C ASP A 74 3.44 44.97 6.02
N LYS A 75 4.73 44.79 5.65
CA LYS A 75 6.03 45.10 6.33
C LYS A 75 6.41 44.69 7.78
N LEU A 76 7.63 44.11 7.84
CA LEU A 76 8.75 44.24 8.82
C LEU A 76 8.59 43.87 10.31
N ALA A 77 9.30 42.83 10.75
CA ALA A 77 10.37 42.89 11.77
C ALA A 77 11.12 41.53 11.86
N THR A 78 12.38 41.53 12.31
CA THR A 78 13.31 40.39 12.14
C THR A 78 14.04 40.02 13.45
N LEU A 79 14.48 38.75 13.54
CA LEU A 79 15.52 38.17 14.43
C LEU A 79 15.13 37.71 15.86
N PRO A 80 15.89 36.77 16.47
CA PRO A 80 16.92 35.88 15.91
C PRO A 80 16.70 34.37 16.20
N SER A 81 17.29 33.50 15.37
CA SER A 81 17.69 32.13 15.77
C SER A 81 18.79 31.55 14.87
N ASN A 82 19.96 31.30 15.48
CA ASN A 82 21.04 30.38 15.10
C ASN A 82 21.50 30.34 13.62
N ASN A 83 22.20 31.40 13.17
CA ASN A 83 23.11 31.33 12.03
C ASN A 83 24.55 31.08 12.50
N ILE A 84 24.94 29.82 12.71
CA ILE A 84 26.35 29.43 12.99
C ILE A 84 26.91 28.47 11.92
N ALA A 85 26.05 27.72 11.21
CA ALA A 85 26.50 26.76 10.21
C ALA A 85 26.81 27.36 8.82
N ARG A 86 26.18 28.47 8.42
CA ARG A 86 26.29 29.00 7.04
C ARG A 86 27.56 29.81 6.74
N ASP A 87 28.10 30.53 7.72
CA ASP A 87 29.28 31.38 7.54
C ASP A 87 30.58 30.58 7.28
N VAL A 88 30.58 29.28 7.60
CA VAL A 88 31.69 28.37 7.30
C VAL A 88 31.63 27.88 5.86
N ASP A 89 30.44 27.49 5.38
CA ASP A 89 30.23 27.02 4.01
C ASP A 89 30.45 28.16 3.00
N ASP A 90 29.97 29.38 3.27
CA ASP A 90 30.17 30.53 2.38
C ASP A 90 31.66 30.91 2.25
N LYS A 91 32.43 30.84 3.35
CA LYS A 91 33.89 31.05 3.33
C LYS A 91 34.65 29.92 2.62
N LEU A 92 34.20 28.67 2.76
CA LEU A 92 34.79 27.52 2.07
C LEU A 92 34.51 27.59 0.55
N MET A 93 33.29 27.97 0.16
CA MET A 93 32.91 28.17 -1.25
C MET A 93 33.64 29.36 -1.88
N GLN A 94 33.88 30.45 -1.14
CA GLN A 94 34.69 31.57 -1.61
C GLN A 94 36.17 31.21 -1.79
N PHE A 95 36.71 30.31 -0.96
CA PHE A 95 38.08 29.79 -1.09
C PHE A 95 38.23 28.80 -2.26
N LEU A 96 37.19 28.01 -2.57
CA LEU A 96 37.21 27.04 -3.66
C LEU A 96 36.93 27.65 -5.05
N ASN A 97 36.22 28.78 -5.12
CA ASN A 97 35.89 29.42 -6.40
C ASN A 97 36.93 30.46 -6.88
N ASN A 98 37.86 30.88 -6.01
CA ASN A 98 38.98 31.76 -6.35
C ASN A 98 40.32 30.98 -6.34
N SER A 99 40.55 30.17 -7.37
CA SER A 99 41.86 29.53 -7.63
C SER A 99 42.40 29.84 -9.04
N THR A 100 42.43 31.13 -9.39
CA THR A 100 43.44 31.63 -10.33
C THR A 100 44.66 32.04 -9.51
N TYR A 101 45.75 31.28 -9.60
CA TYR A 101 47.04 31.68 -9.06
C TYR A 101 48.01 31.96 -10.20
N ASP A 102 48.59 33.16 -10.17
CA ASP A 102 49.56 33.66 -11.15
C ASP A 102 50.81 32.78 -11.25
N ILE A 103 51.22 32.51 -12.48
CA ILE A 103 52.60 32.12 -12.79
C ILE A 103 53.39 33.41 -13.04
N ASP A 104 53.82 34.09 -11.97
CA ASP A 104 54.85 35.15 -12.06
C ASP A 104 55.54 35.50 -10.72
N SER A 105 55.64 34.55 -9.78
CA SER A 105 56.32 34.78 -8.49
C SER A 105 57.13 33.58 -7.99
N LEU A 106 58.10 33.13 -8.80
CA LEU A 106 59.16 32.24 -8.32
C LEU A 106 60.44 32.27 -9.18
N ASP A 107 61.00 33.48 -9.35
CA ASP A 107 62.43 33.63 -9.64
C ASP A 107 63.14 34.27 -8.43
N GLY A 108 64.37 33.85 -8.18
CA GLY A 108 65.20 34.34 -7.07
C GLY A 108 65.14 33.53 -5.77
N ARG A 109 65.91 32.43 -5.70
CA ARG A 109 66.88 32.19 -4.61
C ARG A 109 67.74 30.94 -4.83
N VAL A 110 68.91 31.14 -5.43
CA VAL A 110 70.07 30.24 -5.30
C VAL A 110 71.31 31.09 -5.00
N ASN A 111 72.11 30.60 -4.04
CA ASN A 111 73.46 31.03 -3.61
C ASN A 111 73.66 32.16 -2.57
N ASN A 112 74.70 31.91 -1.76
CA ASN A 112 75.34 32.70 -0.68
C ASN A 112 74.48 32.92 0.58
N MET A 113 74.88 32.42 1.76
CA MET A 113 76.11 32.80 2.49
C MET A 113 76.67 31.65 3.36
N ALA A 114 77.93 31.79 3.79
CA ALA A 114 78.66 30.79 4.59
C ALA A 114 78.71 31.06 6.12
N SER A 115 79.13 30.02 6.85
CA SER A 115 80.01 30.03 8.05
C SER A 115 79.47 30.18 9.49
N SER A 116 80.22 29.55 10.42
CA SER A 116 80.17 29.54 11.91
C SER A 116 79.08 28.69 12.60
N SER A 117 79.31 27.96 13.72
CA SER A 117 80.56 27.64 14.47
C SER A 117 80.37 26.53 15.55
N SER A 118 81.49 25.97 16.07
CA SER A 118 81.69 25.32 17.41
C SER A 118 81.04 23.92 17.69
N SER A 119 81.60 22.99 18.50
CA SER A 119 82.94 22.87 19.17
C SER A 119 83.21 21.44 19.73
N ASP A 120 84.42 21.25 20.29
CA ASP A 120 84.95 20.13 21.15
C ASP A 120 85.30 18.76 20.52
N ALA A 121 86.35 18.03 20.92
CA ALA A 121 87.63 18.27 21.64
C ALA A 121 88.53 16.99 21.42
N THR A 122 89.87 16.95 21.40
CA THR A 122 90.80 17.09 22.55
C THR A 122 92.28 16.97 22.14
N ILE A 123 93.11 17.77 22.83
CA ILE A 123 94.58 17.93 22.99
C ILE A 123 95.48 16.66 23.02
N ILE A 124 96.75 16.77 22.55
CA ILE A 124 98.03 16.52 23.30
C ILE A 124 99.26 17.05 22.47
N CYS A 125 100.36 17.37 23.15
CA CYS A 125 101.48 18.23 22.71
C CYS A 125 102.87 17.58 22.96
N LEU A 126 103.97 18.32 22.73
CA LEU A 126 105.41 18.09 23.07
C LEU A 126 106.22 17.13 22.16
N THR A 127 107.53 17.27 21.90
CA THR A 127 108.54 18.38 21.95
C THR A 127 109.82 17.94 21.18
N GLU A 128 110.70 18.89 20.82
CA GLU A 128 112.16 18.73 20.57
C GLU A 128 112.92 18.14 21.82
N PRO A 129 114.27 17.84 21.86
CA PRO A 129 115.38 18.50 21.13
C PRO A 129 116.73 17.71 20.90
N THR A 130 117.80 18.45 20.51
CA THR A 130 119.26 18.21 20.79
C THR A 130 119.99 17.01 20.11
N ASN A 131 121.31 17.01 19.81
CA ASN A 131 122.39 18.05 19.74
C ASN A 131 123.69 17.46 19.09
N ASN A 132 124.66 18.33 18.71
CA ASN A 132 126.13 18.07 18.61
C ASN A 132 126.62 17.03 17.55
N ASP A 133 127.86 16.89 17.05
CA ASP A 133 129.17 17.61 16.97
C ASP A 133 130.04 16.83 15.92
N GLU A 134 131.12 17.27 15.25
CA GLU A 134 131.80 18.57 15.03
C GLU A 134 132.74 18.48 13.78
N GLN A 135 133.33 19.62 13.36
CA GLN A 135 134.65 19.82 12.68
C GLN A 135 135.08 19.17 11.32
N GLN A 136 135.55 20.08 10.43
CA GLN A 136 136.76 20.02 9.58
C GLN A 136 137.01 18.83 8.60
N LEU A 137 137.19 19.11 7.30
CA LEU A 137 138.53 19.38 6.68
C LEU A 137 138.49 19.49 5.13
N ASN A 138 139.31 20.42 4.62
CA ASN A 138 139.69 20.76 3.24
C ASN A 138 139.52 19.78 2.04
N ASN A 139 139.04 20.37 0.93
CA ASN A 139 139.57 20.29 -0.44
C ASN A 139 140.02 18.95 -1.06
N SER A 140 139.09 18.32 -1.80
CA SER A 140 139.36 17.74 -3.13
C SER A 140 138.09 17.81 -4.00
N ILE A 141 137.59 19.01 -4.26
CA ILE A 141 137.88 19.74 -5.50
C ILE A 141 137.56 18.89 -6.76
N ILE A 142 136.36 19.15 -7.28
CA ILE A 142 135.94 19.06 -8.70
C ILE A 142 135.46 17.71 -9.25
N ASN A 143 135.81 16.54 -8.69
CA ASN A 143 135.28 15.26 -9.21
C ASN A 143 134.21 14.55 -8.36
N GLN A 144 134.14 14.77 -7.03
CA GLN A 144 133.04 14.20 -6.21
C GLN A 144 131.73 14.99 -6.29
N SER A 145 131.78 16.29 -6.63
CA SER A 145 130.61 17.18 -6.67
C SER A 145 129.61 16.87 -7.78
N LYS A 146 129.92 15.94 -8.69
CA LYS A 146 128.96 15.43 -9.67
C LYS A 146 128.22 14.22 -9.10
N ASP A 147 128.95 13.26 -8.55
CA ASP A 147 128.35 12.05 -7.97
C ASP A 147 127.52 12.37 -6.73
N THR A 148 127.98 13.25 -5.82
CA THR A 148 127.16 13.63 -4.64
C THR A 148 125.94 14.47 -5.02
N ASN A 149 126.00 15.28 -6.08
CA ASN A 149 124.81 15.97 -6.59
C ASN A 149 123.83 14.98 -7.23
N LEU A 150 124.32 14.03 -8.03
CA LEU A 150 123.50 12.98 -8.63
C LEU A 150 122.91 12.02 -7.58
N GLU A 151 123.61 11.78 -6.47
CA GLU A 151 123.15 10.94 -5.37
C GLU A 151 122.11 11.67 -4.51
N ASN A 152 122.32 12.95 -4.19
CA ASN A 152 121.31 13.82 -3.55
C ASN A 152 120.08 14.03 -4.45
N GLU A 153 120.27 14.19 -5.76
CA GLU A 153 119.18 14.27 -6.76
C GLU A 153 118.42 12.94 -6.84
N ASN A 154 119.12 11.80 -6.84
CA ASN A 154 118.47 10.48 -6.73
C ASN A 154 117.70 10.30 -5.42
N GLU A 155 118.21 10.80 -4.29
CA GLU A 155 117.47 10.74 -3.03
C GLU A 155 116.24 11.66 -3.05
N MET A 156 116.37 12.87 -3.60
CA MET A 156 115.25 13.81 -3.78
C MET A 156 114.18 13.23 -4.71
N LEU A 157 114.56 12.64 -5.84
CA LEU A 157 113.66 11.94 -6.76
C LEU A 157 113.02 10.71 -6.09
N ARG A 158 113.74 9.96 -5.25
CA ARG A 158 113.17 8.86 -4.45
C ARG A 158 112.21 9.37 -3.37
N ASN A 159 112.40 10.59 -2.85
CA ASN A 159 111.49 11.23 -1.90
C ASN A 159 110.24 11.75 -2.62
N GLU A 160 110.39 12.34 -3.80
CA GLU A 160 109.29 12.78 -4.65
C GLU A 160 108.46 11.58 -5.14
N ILE A 161 109.09 10.50 -5.64
CA ILE A 161 108.41 9.25 -5.98
C ILE A 161 107.69 8.65 -4.76
N ARG A 162 108.29 8.68 -3.56
CA ARG A 162 107.61 8.23 -2.33
C ARG A 162 106.40 9.11 -2.00
N SER A 163 106.55 10.44 -2.06
CA SER A 163 105.47 11.41 -1.80
C SER A 163 104.33 11.22 -2.80
N LEU A 164 104.62 11.22 -4.10
CA LEU A 164 103.67 10.96 -5.18
C LEU A 164 102.98 9.61 -5.01
N ASN A 165 103.69 8.55 -4.61
CA ASN A 165 103.08 7.24 -4.39
C ASN A 165 102.15 7.23 -3.15
N THR A 166 102.48 7.98 -2.09
CA THR A 166 101.56 8.18 -0.97
C THR A 166 100.35 9.03 -1.36
N GLU A 167 100.52 10.06 -2.19
CA GLU A 167 99.43 10.90 -2.69
C GLU A 167 98.51 10.12 -3.64
N ILE A 168 99.07 9.36 -4.58
CA ILE A 168 98.33 8.42 -5.45
C ILE A 168 97.56 7.40 -4.62
N SER A 169 98.16 6.86 -3.55
CA SER A 169 97.48 5.92 -2.65
C SER A 169 96.32 6.57 -1.88
N LEU A 170 96.50 7.81 -1.42
CA LEU A 170 95.45 8.60 -0.76
C LEU A 170 94.33 8.99 -1.73
N LEU A 171 94.67 9.40 -2.95
CA LEU A 171 93.72 9.71 -4.02
C LEU A 171 92.93 8.46 -4.43
N LEU A 172 93.59 7.32 -4.65
CA LEU A 172 92.95 6.05 -4.95
C LEU A 172 92.02 5.60 -3.80
N GLY A 173 92.43 5.82 -2.54
CA GLY A 173 91.59 5.62 -1.36
C GLY A 173 90.33 6.49 -1.38
N ARG A 174 90.49 7.80 -1.62
CA ARG A 174 89.39 8.78 -1.70
C ARG A 174 88.43 8.49 -2.87
N THR A 175 88.96 8.12 -4.04
CA THR A 175 88.16 7.69 -5.18
C THR A 175 87.35 6.44 -4.83
N LYS A 176 87.98 5.44 -4.20
CA LYS A 176 87.31 4.20 -3.78
C LYS A 176 86.26 4.41 -2.68
N THR A 177 86.41 5.41 -1.80
CA THR A 177 85.34 5.78 -0.86
C THR A 177 84.21 6.52 -1.57
N ALA A 178 84.52 7.47 -2.47
CA ALA A 178 83.51 8.17 -3.26
C ALA A 178 82.72 7.22 -4.18
N GLU A 179 83.35 6.21 -4.78
CA GLU A 179 82.68 5.14 -5.55
C GLU A 179 81.70 4.34 -4.69
N LYS A 180 82.09 3.97 -3.46
CA LYS A 180 81.21 3.28 -2.50
C LYS A 180 80.01 4.14 -2.11
N GLU A 181 80.25 5.42 -1.83
CA GLU A 181 79.19 6.38 -1.50
C GLU A 181 78.24 6.60 -2.68
N MET A 182 78.77 6.76 -3.89
CA MET A 182 77.98 6.86 -5.12
C MET A 182 77.12 5.60 -5.36
N LEU A 183 77.66 4.40 -5.09
CA LEU A 183 76.88 3.16 -5.18
C LEU A 183 75.78 3.09 -4.10
N GLN A 184 76.05 3.55 -2.88
CA GLN A 184 75.04 3.66 -1.82
C GLN A 184 73.94 4.68 -2.17
N ILE A 185 74.30 5.83 -2.73
CA ILE A 185 73.34 6.84 -3.19
C ILE A 185 72.51 6.27 -4.35
N LYS A 186 73.13 5.62 -5.35
CA LYS A 186 72.43 5.01 -6.48
C LYS A 186 71.43 3.92 -6.05
N THR A 187 71.79 3.08 -5.07
CA THR A 187 70.88 2.06 -4.53
C THR A 187 69.76 2.66 -3.67
N ARG A 188 70.01 3.77 -2.94
CA ARG A 188 68.96 4.52 -2.23
C ARG A 188 68.01 5.23 -3.21
N LEU A 189 68.54 5.83 -4.27
CA LEU A 189 67.77 6.48 -5.33
C LEU A 189 66.85 5.47 -6.02
N SER A 190 67.39 4.33 -6.48
CA SER A 190 66.60 3.27 -7.11
C SER A 190 65.49 2.70 -6.20
N LYS A 191 65.73 2.61 -4.88
CA LYS A 191 64.67 2.28 -3.91
C LYS A 191 63.59 3.35 -3.85
N LYS A 192 63.96 4.63 -3.82
CA LYS A 192 63.01 5.76 -3.80
C LYS A 192 62.22 5.91 -5.09
N GLU A 193 62.84 5.65 -6.24
CA GLU A 193 62.16 5.56 -7.54
C GLU A 193 61.12 4.43 -7.56
N MET A 194 61.47 3.26 -7.01
CA MET A 194 60.53 2.13 -6.89
C MET A 194 59.39 2.41 -5.90
N GLU A 195 59.67 3.08 -4.77
CA GLU A 195 58.65 3.52 -3.81
C GLU A 195 57.68 4.54 -4.44
N ALA A 196 58.20 5.54 -5.17
CA ALA A 196 57.38 6.52 -5.89
C ALA A 196 56.50 5.85 -6.96
N ALA A 197 57.07 4.95 -7.77
CA ALA A 197 56.32 4.20 -8.77
C ALA A 197 55.25 3.25 -8.17
N ASN A 198 55.40 2.84 -6.90
CA ASN A 198 54.35 2.10 -6.19
C ASN A 198 53.26 3.03 -5.66
N LEU A 199 53.63 4.19 -5.10
CA LEU A 199 52.69 5.22 -4.66
C LEU A 199 51.81 5.74 -5.82
N ASP A 200 52.36 5.91 -7.03
CA ASP A 200 51.58 6.29 -8.22
C ASP A 200 50.57 5.20 -8.64
N LYS A 201 50.91 3.92 -8.47
CA LYS A 201 49.98 2.80 -8.70
C LYS A 201 48.87 2.76 -7.66
N GLU A 202 49.19 3.02 -6.40
CA GLU A 202 48.20 3.12 -5.33
C GLU A 202 47.29 4.35 -5.52
N LEU A 203 47.85 5.49 -5.88
CA LEU A 203 47.12 6.73 -6.17
C LEU A 203 46.16 6.56 -7.36
N SER A 204 46.62 5.95 -8.46
CA SER A 204 45.77 5.67 -9.63
C SER A 204 44.67 4.64 -9.31
N ALA A 205 44.97 3.60 -8.50
CA ALA A 205 43.96 2.66 -8.03
C ALA A 205 42.91 3.31 -7.09
N VAL A 206 43.31 4.27 -6.25
CA VAL A 206 42.37 5.06 -5.42
C VAL A 206 41.53 6.00 -6.27
N LYS A 207 42.14 6.73 -7.22
CA LYS A 207 41.40 7.60 -8.17
C LYS A 207 40.34 6.81 -8.96
N HIS A 208 40.67 5.62 -9.44
CA HIS A 208 39.71 4.76 -10.15
C HIS A 208 38.55 4.27 -9.25
N LYS A 209 38.80 3.99 -7.97
CA LYS A 209 37.74 3.67 -7.00
C LYS A 209 36.85 4.88 -6.72
N LEU A 210 37.44 6.06 -6.55
CA LEU A 210 36.70 7.30 -6.30
C LEU A 210 35.76 7.61 -7.47
N PHE A 211 36.27 7.54 -8.71
CA PHE A 211 35.45 7.71 -9.91
C PHE A 211 34.29 6.71 -10.00
N LYS A 212 34.51 5.43 -9.62
CA LYS A 212 33.43 4.43 -9.57
C LYS A 212 32.36 4.75 -8.54
N TYR A 213 32.75 5.22 -7.35
CA TYR A 213 31.78 5.65 -6.34
C TYR A 213 31.04 6.93 -6.75
N GLU A 214 31.69 7.83 -7.49
CA GLU A 214 31.05 9.02 -8.06
C GLU A 214 30.01 8.66 -9.12
N THR A 215 30.30 7.72 -10.03
CA THR A 215 29.31 7.23 -11.01
C THR A 215 28.15 6.51 -10.32
N GLU A 216 28.42 5.61 -9.37
CA GLU A 216 27.39 4.89 -8.60
C GLU A 216 26.49 5.85 -7.81
N ASN A 217 27.06 6.90 -7.21
CA ASN A 217 26.30 7.91 -6.47
C ASN A 217 25.43 8.79 -7.39
N ASN A 218 25.89 9.09 -8.61
CA ASN A 218 25.09 9.81 -9.61
C ASN A 218 23.92 8.94 -10.13
N GLU A 219 24.18 7.65 -10.41
CA GLU A 219 23.12 6.68 -10.77
C GLU A 219 22.06 6.58 -9.66
N LEU A 220 22.49 6.40 -8.39
CA LEU A 220 21.60 6.38 -7.23
C LEU A 220 20.80 7.67 -7.06
N LEU A 221 21.38 8.84 -7.37
CA LEU A 221 20.66 10.12 -7.34
C LEU A 221 19.51 10.13 -8.36
N THR A 222 19.80 9.77 -9.62
CA THR A 222 18.79 9.74 -10.70
C THR A 222 17.67 8.74 -10.43
N GLU A 223 18.00 7.56 -9.87
CA GLU A 223 17.02 6.55 -9.48
C GLU A 223 16.15 7.03 -8.30
N ASN A 224 16.73 7.79 -7.35
CA ASN A 224 15.96 8.39 -6.26
C ASN A 224 14.95 9.42 -6.77
N GLU A 225 15.35 10.26 -7.73
CA GLU A 225 14.43 11.20 -8.40
C GLU A 225 13.32 10.48 -9.17
N ARG A 226 13.65 9.39 -9.89
CA ARG A 226 12.67 8.55 -10.59
C ARG A 226 11.67 7.92 -9.61
N LEU A 227 12.14 7.35 -8.50
CA LEU A 227 11.30 6.77 -7.46
C LEU A 227 10.44 7.83 -6.75
N LYS A 228 10.95 9.05 -6.56
CA LYS A 228 10.19 10.18 -6.01
C LYS A 228 9.06 10.62 -6.93
N MET A 229 9.30 10.67 -8.24
CA MET A 229 8.25 10.95 -9.24
C MET A 229 7.21 9.83 -9.30
N MET A 230 7.64 8.56 -9.27
CA MET A 230 6.74 7.40 -9.24
C MET A 230 5.85 7.38 -7.97
N ASN A 231 6.42 7.63 -6.79
CA ASN A 231 5.65 7.76 -5.54
C ASN A 231 4.62 8.89 -5.62
N LYS A 232 5.00 10.06 -6.17
CA LYS A 232 4.07 11.19 -6.35
C LYS A 232 2.90 10.84 -7.27
N ASN A 233 3.14 10.06 -8.32
CA ASN A 233 2.07 9.59 -9.21
C ASN A 233 1.13 8.63 -8.48
N ILE A 234 1.68 7.66 -7.73
CA ILE A 234 0.89 6.73 -6.91
C ILE A 234 0.04 7.50 -5.88
N GLU A 235 0.61 8.51 -5.20
CA GLU A 235 -0.13 9.36 -4.24
C GLU A 235 -1.26 10.17 -4.92
N ASN A 236 -1.07 10.61 -6.17
CA ASN A 236 -2.13 11.27 -6.95
C ASN A 236 -3.23 10.27 -7.36
N ASP A 237 -2.85 9.07 -7.81
CA ASP A 237 -3.78 8.03 -8.24
C ASP A 237 -4.63 7.54 -7.05
N GLU A 238 -4.01 7.26 -5.89
CA GLU A 238 -4.69 6.95 -4.63
C GLU A 238 -5.67 8.07 -4.23
N CYS A 239 -5.25 9.34 -4.32
CA CYS A 239 -6.10 10.49 -4.03
C CYS A 239 -7.30 10.58 -4.99
N SER A 240 -7.10 10.30 -6.28
CA SER A 240 -8.17 10.29 -7.28
C SER A 240 -9.20 9.19 -7.03
N LEU A 241 -8.74 7.97 -6.70
CA LEU A 241 -9.58 6.81 -6.39
C LEU A 241 -10.36 7.01 -5.08
N LEU A 242 -9.74 7.60 -4.05
CA LEU A 242 -10.43 7.95 -2.81
C LEU A 242 -11.53 8.98 -3.05
N LYS A 243 -11.26 10.02 -3.85
CA LYS A 243 -12.26 11.04 -4.20
C LYS A 243 -13.41 10.47 -5.04
N GLU A 244 -13.14 9.53 -5.93
CA GLU A 244 -14.19 8.84 -6.68
C GLU A 244 -15.02 7.92 -5.76
N ALA A 245 -14.38 7.17 -4.86
CA ALA A 245 -15.08 6.32 -3.90
C ALA A 245 -15.97 7.12 -2.94
N GLU A 246 -15.48 8.28 -2.46
CA GLU A 246 -16.26 9.23 -1.64
C GLU A 246 -17.46 9.78 -2.42
N GLY A 247 -17.27 10.15 -3.69
CA GLY A 247 -18.36 10.57 -4.58
C GLY A 247 -19.42 9.48 -4.80
N ARG A 248 -19.00 8.24 -5.07
CA ARG A 248 -19.90 7.09 -5.23
C ARG A 248 -20.66 6.78 -3.93
N LEU A 249 -20.00 6.87 -2.77
CA LEU A 249 -20.64 6.69 -1.46
C LEU A 249 -21.70 7.77 -1.20
N SER A 250 -21.37 9.03 -1.47
CA SER A 250 -22.31 10.16 -1.36
C SER A 250 -23.53 9.99 -2.27
N GLN A 251 -23.33 9.55 -3.52
CA GLN A 251 -24.43 9.28 -4.45
C GLN A 251 -25.33 8.15 -3.93
N CYS A 252 -24.74 7.03 -3.50
CA CYS A 252 -25.49 5.90 -2.95
C CYS A 252 -26.30 6.29 -1.71
N GLN A 253 -25.78 7.20 -0.88
CA GLN A 253 -26.49 7.73 0.28
C GLN A 253 -27.68 8.62 -0.11
N LEU A 254 -27.56 9.46 -1.14
CA LEU A 254 -28.67 10.25 -1.69
C LEU A 254 -29.75 9.37 -2.33
N ASP A 255 -29.34 8.37 -3.11
CA ASP A 255 -30.27 7.40 -3.74
C ASP A 255 -31.04 6.60 -2.68
N ALA A 256 -30.38 6.23 -1.57
CA ALA A 256 -31.02 5.58 -0.43
C ALA A 256 -32.02 6.50 0.29
N GLN A 257 -31.69 7.79 0.48
CA GLN A 257 -32.59 8.77 1.08
C GLN A 257 -33.85 8.99 0.22
N HIS A 258 -33.71 9.17 -1.09
CA HIS A 258 -34.87 9.29 -1.99
C HIS A 258 -35.70 8.01 -2.05
N ARG A 259 -35.08 6.83 -1.94
CA ARG A 259 -35.81 5.55 -1.82
C ARG A 259 -36.58 5.45 -0.49
N GLU A 260 -36.04 5.99 0.61
CA GLU A 260 -36.73 6.07 1.88
C GLU A 260 -37.91 7.06 1.83
N GLU A 261 -37.75 8.21 1.16
CA GLU A 261 -38.83 9.19 0.94
C GLU A 261 -39.96 8.62 0.09
N THR A 262 -39.68 7.92 -1.01
CA THR A 262 -40.72 7.30 -1.83
C THR A 262 -41.47 6.20 -1.07
N LEU A 263 -40.77 5.35 -0.30
CA LEU A 263 -41.43 4.37 0.56
C LEU A 263 -42.28 5.00 1.67
N LYS A 264 -41.86 6.14 2.25
CA LYS A 264 -42.69 6.90 3.21
C LYS A 264 -43.94 7.47 2.56
N ALA A 265 -43.84 7.99 1.33
CA ALA A 265 -44.98 8.46 0.56
C ALA A 265 -45.96 7.31 0.24
N ASP A 266 -45.47 6.17 -0.23
CA ASP A 266 -46.29 4.97 -0.49
C ASP A 266 -46.97 4.43 0.79
N ILE A 267 -46.28 4.47 1.94
CA ILE A 267 -46.89 4.11 3.23
C ILE A 267 -47.99 5.11 3.63
N ALA A 268 -47.83 6.40 3.33
CA ALA A 268 -48.84 7.41 3.61
C ALA A 268 -50.09 7.26 2.72
N THR A 269 -49.92 7.01 1.41
CA THR A 269 -51.04 6.76 0.49
C THR A 269 -51.78 5.47 0.83
N LEU A 270 -51.07 4.39 1.16
CA LEU A 270 -51.69 3.15 1.63
C LEU A 270 -52.47 3.33 2.93
N ARG A 271 -51.97 4.16 3.88
CA ARG A 271 -52.72 4.49 5.11
C ARG A 271 -54.01 5.24 4.80
N ILE A 272 -53.98 6.23 3.90
CA ILE A 272 -55.19 6.95 3.47
C ILE A 272 -56.19 5.98 2.85
N ARG A 273 -55.73 5.10 1.93
CA ARG A 273 -56.60 4.13 1.26
C ARG A 273 -57.21 3.09 2.21
N ILE A 274 -56.49 2.69 3.26
CA ILE A 274 -57.04 1.83 4.32
C ILE A 274 -58.16 2.57 5.06
N SER A 275 -57.95 3.82 5.47
CA SER A 275 -58.99 4.62 6.13
C SER A 275 -60.25 4.80 5.27
N GLU A 276 -60.08 5.08 3.97
CA GLU A 276 -61.21 5.18 3.02
C GLU A 276 -62.00 3.87 2.93
N LEU A 277 -61.31 2.72 2.85
CA LEU A 277 -61.95 1.40 2.79
C LEU A 277 -62.65 1.05 4.11
N GLU A 278 -62.08 1.41 5.26
CA GLU A 278 -62.71 1.26 6.58
C GLU A 278 -63.98 2.14 6.70
N GLU A 279 -63.95 3.37 6.17
CA GLU A 279 -65.12 4.26 6.11
C GLU A 279 -66.22 3.70 5.19
N CYS A 280 -65.89 3.26 3.97
CA CYS A 280 -66.84 2.63 3.05
C CYS A 280 -67.48 1.36 3.64
N LEU A 281 -66.69 0.52 4.34
CA LEU A 281 -67.20 -0.66 5.04
C LEU A 281 -68.11 -0.29 6.23
N CYS A 282 -67.78 0.78 6.95
CA CYS A 282 -68.64 1.29 8.01
C CYS A 282 -69.98 1.80 7.46
N GLU A 283 -69.96 2.53 6.34
CA GLU A 283 -71.16 3.09 5.71
C GLU A 283 -72.06 1.99 5.11
N SER A 284 -71.48 1.01 4.40
CA SER A 284 -72.20 -0.19 3.94
C SER A 284 -72.82 -0.97 5.11
N ARG A 285 -72.10 -1.09 6.24
CA ARG A 285 -72.64 -1.75 7.44
C ARG A 285 -73.79 -0.97 8.08
N LYS A 286 -73.77 0.37 8.07
CA LYS A 286 -74.91 1.20 8.49
C LYS A 286 -76.11 1.02 7.57
N GLN A 287 -75.88 1.03 6.26
CA GLN A 287 -76.93 0.83 5.25
C GLN A 287 -77.64 -0.52 5.46
N HIS A 288 -76.89 -1.62 5.55
CA HIS A 288 -77.47 -2.94 5.83
C HIS A 288 -78.19 -3.03 7.19
N ALA A 289 -77.71 -2.31 8.22
CA ALA A 289 -78.42 -2.23 9.49
C ALA A 289 -79.76 -1.46 9.38
N ALA A 290 -79.80 -0.40 8.58
CA ALA A 290 -81.02 0.35 8.30
C ALA A 290 -82.02 -0.47 7.46
N GLU A 291 -81.54 -1.15 6.41
CA GLU A 291 -82.34 -2.07 5.59
C GLU A 291 -82.99 -3.19 6.44
N LEU A 292 -82.22 -3.81 7.34
CA LEU A 292 -82.74 -4.83 8.26
C LEU A 292 -83.79 -4.26 9.23
N SER A 293 -83.61 -3.02 9.69
CA SER A 293 -84.60 -2.34 10.54
C SER A 293 -85.88 -2.01 9.77
N GLU A 294 -85.77 -1.54 8.53
CA GLU A 294 -86.92 -1.23 7.67
C GLU A 294 -87.70 -2.51 7.30
N LEU A 295 -86.99 -3.59 6.95
CA LEU A 295 -87.59 -4.89 6.68
C LEU A 295 -88.28 -5.47 7.94
N GLY A 296 -87.69 -5.25 9.12
CA GLY A 296 -88.30 -5.59 10.41
C GLY A 296 -89.58 -4.81 10.69
N ASN A 297 -89.60 -3.51 10.41
CA ASN A 297 -90.78 -2.66 10.54
C ASN A 297 -91.88 -3.11 9.56
N ARG A 298 -91.56 -3.31 8.28
CA ARG A 298 -92.51 -3.83 7.27
C ARG A 298 -93.09 -5.20 7.64
N LEU A 299 -92.28 -6.09 8.20
CA LEU A 299 -92.75 -7.38 8.71
C LEU A 299 -93.71 -7.21 9.89
N SER A 300 -93.47 -6.22 10.76
CA SER A 300 -94.37 -5.88 11.86
C SER A 300 -95.69 -5.29 11.35
N GLU A 301 -95.63 -4.35 10.41
CA GLU A 301 -96.80 -3.74 9.75
C GLU A 301 -97.67 -4.81 9.08
N ALA A 302 -97.08 -5.67 8.23
CA ALA A 302 -97.79 -6.77 7.57
C ALA A 302 -98.41 -7.77 8.56
N ARG A 303 -97.79 -7.99 9.73
CA ARG A 303 -98.38 -8.80 10.82
C ARG A 303 -99.57 -8.10 11.46
N THR A 304 -99.49 -6.79 11.70
CA THR A 304 -100.61 -6.01 12.24
C THR A 304 -101.77 -5.93 11.25
N GLU A 305 -101.49 -5.69 9.96
CA GLU A 305 -102.49 -5.71 8.89
C GLU A 305 -103.17 -7.07 8.78
N LEU A 306 -102.41 -8.18 8.81
CA LEU A 306 -102.99 -9.53 8.80
C LEU A 306 -103.94 -9.75 9.99
N SER A 307 -103.54 -9.34 11.19
CA SER A 307 -104.40 -9.39 12.39
C SER A 307 -105.67 -8.55 12.21
N ASP A 308 -105.53 -7.36 11.64
CA ASP A 308 -106.65 -6.47 11.28
C ASP A 308 -107.58 -7.09 10.23
N TYR A 309 -107.04 -7.77 9.21
CA TYR A 309 -107.83 -8.50 8.23
C TYR A 309 -108.57 -9.68 8.87
N MET A 310 -107.95 -10.39 9.82
CA MET A 310 -108.63 -11.46 10.58
C MET A 310 -109.80 -10.92 11.41
N THR A 311 -109.63 -9.79 12.11
CA THR A 311 -110.71 -9.16 12.90
C THR A 311 -111.80 -8.54 12.00
N LYS A 312 -111.42 -7.89 10.90
CA LYS A 312 -112.36 -7.38 9.87
C LYS A 312 -113.13 -8.50 9.18
N ALA A 313 -112.50 -9.65 8.92
CA ALA A 313 -113.17 -10.83 8.39
C ALA A 313 -114.17 -11.40 9.40
N ALA A 314 -113.77 -11.57 10.66
CA ALA A 314 -114.66 -12.06 11.72
C ALA A 314 -115.88 -11.15 11.94
N THR A 315 -115.67 -9.82 12.01
CA THR A 315 -116.78 -8.85 12.14
C THR A 315 -117.65 -8.79 10.88
N ARG A 316 -117.09 -8.88 9.68
CA ARG A 316 -117.87 -8.97 8.43
C ARG A 316 -118.66 -10.27 8.32
N ILE A 317 -118.18 -11.38 8.87
CA ILE A 317 -118.95 -12.64 8.98
C ILE A 317 -120.14 -12.42 9.92
N ALA A 318 -119.92 -11.93 11.14
CA ALA A 318 -120.99 -11.65 12.10
C ALA A 318 -122.04 -10.63 11.57
N LEU A 319 -121.58 -9.59 10.86
CA LEU A 319 -122.47 -8.64 10.18
C LEU A 319 -123.21 -9.28 8.99
N LYS A 320 -122.59 -10.19 8.24
CA LYS A 320 -123.28 -10.93 7.16
C LYS A 320 -124.31 -11.90 7.70
N GLU A 321 -124.05 -12.55 8.83
CA GLU A 321 -125.06 -13.37 9.54
C GLU A 321 -126.26 -12.49 9.93
N LYS A 322 -126.01 -11.32 10.52
CA LYS A 322 -127.06 -10.34 10.84
C LYS A 322 -127.78 -9.79 9.60
N VAL A 323 -127.07 -9.53 8.51
CA VAL A 323 -127.67 -9.02 7.25
C VAL A 323 -128.36 -10.13 6.45
N VAL A 324 -128.05 -11.40 6.64
CA VAL A 324 -128.89 -12.51 6.17
C VAL A 324 -130.22 -12.54 6.94
N GLU A 325 -130.21 -12.18 8.22
CA GLU A 325 -131.42 -11.95 9.01
C GLU A 325 -132.21 -10.69 8.55
N GLU A 326 -131.53 -9.62 8.14
CA GLU A 326 -132.16 -8.35 7.69
C GLU A 326 -132.59 -8.35 6.21
N LEU A 327 -131.87 -9.01 5.30
CA LEU A 327 -132.27 -9.20 3.88
C LEU A 327 -133.38 -10.24 3.72
N ARG A 328 -133.63 -11.04 4.77
CA ARG A 328 -134.92 -11.72 4.97
C ARG A 328 -136.10 -10.75 5.08
N THR A 329 -135.87 -9.43 5.22
CA THR A 329 -136.90 -8.44 5.57
C THR A 329 -137.00 -7.18 4.68
N ALA A 330 -136.07 -6.83 3.77
CA ALA A 330 -136.15 -5.57 2.98
C ALA A 330 -135.44 -5.58 1.58
N SER A 331 -135.87 -4.72 0.64
CA SER A 331 -135.35 -4.63 -0.77
C SER A 331 -135.51 -3.25 -1.48
N ASN A 332 -134.57 -2.91 -2.39
CA ASN A 332 -134.51 -1.82 -3.42
C ASN A 332 -134.16 -0.37 -2.91
N GLN A 333 -133.62 0.62 -3.68
CA GLN A 333 -133.53 0.88 -5.14
C GLN A 333 -132.46 1.96 -5.62
N ASP A 334 -132.04 1.92 -6.91
CA ASP A 334 -131.66 2.98 -7.91
C ASP A 334 -130.46 3.97 -7.89
N ASN A 335 -129.57 4.06 -6.89
CA ASN A 335 -128.50 5.09 -6.90
C ASN A 335 -127.26 4.85 -7.84
N SER A 336 -127.33 3.95 -8.83
CA SER A 336 -126.14 3.35 -9.48
C SER A 336 -125.42 4.25 -10.52
N LEU A 337 -126.11 4.70 -11.57
CA LEU A 337 -125.44 5.13 -12.82
C LEU A 337 -124.59 6.42 -12.71
N SER A 338 -124.96 7.35 -11.83
CA SER A 338 -124.20 8.59 -11.64
C SER A 338 -122.85 8.35 -10.97
N LEU A 339 -122.74 7.25 -10.21
CA LEU A 339 -121.55 6.88 -9.46
C LEU A 339 -120.49 6.30 -10.39
N ASP A 340 -120.91 5.52 -11.40
CA ASP A 340 -120.05 4.90 -12.40
C ASP A 340 -119.29 5.93 -13.27
N VAL A 341 -119.97 7.01 -13.70
CA VAL A 341 -119.34 8.09 -14.50
C VAL A 341 -118.31 8.88 -13.68
N GLN A 342 -118.56 9.06 -12.38
CA GLN A 342 -117.61 9.72 -11.48
C GLN A 342 -116.40 8.82 -11.21
N HIS A 343 -116.62 7.52 -11.02
CA HIS A 343 -115.57 6.50 -10.87
C HIS A 343 -114.62 6.47 -12.08
N LEU A 344 -115.16 6.43 -13.29
CA LEU A 344 -114.37 6.42 -14.53
C LEU A 344 -113.49 7.66 -14.69
N LYS A 345 -113.92 8.84 -14.21
CA LYS A 345 -113.08 10.05 -14.24
C LYS A 345 -111.90 9.95 -13.27
N SER A 346 -112.14 9.53 -12.02
CA SER A 346 -111.06 9.30 -11.05
C SER A 346 -110.10 8.19 -11.49
N GLU A 347 -110.58 7.19 -12.22
CA GLU A 347 -109.76 6.12 -12.77
C GLU A 347 -108.83 6.62 -13.89
N VAL A 348 -109.30 7.48 -14.80
CA VAL A 348 -108.46 8.14 -15.80
C VAL A 348 -107.40 9.03 -15.16
N GLU A 349 -107.79 9.83 -14.16
CA GLU A 349 -106.88 10.74 -13.43
C GLU A 349 -105.78 9.93 -12.70
N TRP A 350 -106.16 8.89 -11.97
CA TRP A 350 -105.23 7.96 -11.33
C TRP A 350 -104.29 7.25 -12.32
N LEU A 351 -104.80 6.80 -13.48
CA LEU A 351 -103.99 6.19 -14.53
C LEU A 351 -102.99 7.18 -15.12
N THR A 352 -103.34 8.47 -15.23
CA THR A 352 -102.38 9.50 -15.69
C THR A 352 -101.28 9.77 -14.68
N GLU A 353 -101.61 9.89 -13.39
CA GLU A 353 -100.62 10.04 -12.31
C GLU A 353 -99.69 8.82 -12.21
N GLU A 354 -100.25 7.60 -12.32
CA GLU A 354 -99.49 6.36 -12.30
C GLU A 354 -98.55 6.24 -13.52
N CYS A 355 -99.00 6.64 -14.72
CA CYS A 355 -98.15 6.70 -15.91
C CYS A 355 -97.01 7.71 -15.77
N GLU A 356 -97.26 8.88 -15.20
CA GLU A 356 -96.22 9.89 -14.93
C GLU A 356 -95.23 9.40 -13.86
N ARG A 357 -95.74 8.80 -12.78
CA ARG A 357 -94.92 8.16 -11.74
C ARG A 357 -94.03 7.04 -12.29
N LEU A 358 -94.55 6.22 -13.21
CA LEU A 358 -93.77 5.17 -13.88
C LEU A 358 -92.73 5.76 -14.84
N ARG A 359 -93.07 6.82 -15.60
CA ARG A 359 -92.10 7.55 -16.44
C ARG A 359 -90.94 8.09 -15.62
N ASN A 360 -91.22 8.73 -14.48
CA ASN A 360 -90.18 9.27 -13.59
C ASN A 360 -89.31 8.16 -12.95
N LYS A 361 -89.88 6.99 -12.66
CA LYS A 361 -89.11 5.80 -12.23
C LYS A 361 -88.21 5.24 -13.34
N CYS A 362 -88.67 5.22 -14.59
CA CYS A 362 -87.84 4.82 -15.73
C CYS A 362 -86.71 5.84 -16.01
N GLU A 363 -86.99 7.14 -15.88
CA GLU A 363 -86.00 8.22 -16.04
C GLU A 363 -84.88 8.11 -14.99
N THR A 364 -85.24 7.92 -13.71
CA THR A 364 -84.29 7.76 -12.60
C THR A 364 -83.46 6.47 -12.74
N ALA A 365 -84.09 5.32 -13.01
CA ALA A 365 -83.38 4.07 -13.25
C ALA A 365 -82.42 4.14 -14.46
N ARG A 366 -82.76 4.91 -15.50
CA ARG A 366 -81.88 5.17 -16.65
C ARG A 366 -80.64 5.98 -16.27
N LEU A 367 -80.80 7.03 -15.46
CA LEU A 367 -79.69 7.84 -14.97
C LEU A 367 -78.79 7.04 -14.00
N GLU A 368 -79.38 6.21 -13.14
CA GLU A 368 -78.64 5.30 -12.25
C GLU A 368 -77.82 4.28 -13.06
N ALA A 369 -78.39 3.71 -14.13
CA ALA A 369 -77.66 2.82 -15.03
C ALA A 369 -76.48 3.53 -15.73
N GLU A 370 -76.68 4.73 -16.29
CA GLU A 370 -75.60 5.51 -16.93
C GLU A 370 -74.47 5.86 -15.93
N MET A 371 -74.82 6.20 -14.69
CA MET A 371 -73.82 6.44 -13.64
C MET A 371 -73.13 5.15 -13.16
N ALA A 372 -73.80 4.00 -13.20
CA ALA A 372 -73.18 2.71 -12.90
C ALA A 372 -72.20 2.29 -14.02
N GLU A 373 -72.55 2.49 -15.29
CA GLU A 373 -71.67 2.24 -16.43
C GLU A 373 -70.40 3.10 -16.39
N LYS A 374 -70.52 4.41 -16.12
CA LYS A 374 -69.36 5.31 -15.97
C LYS A 374 -68.41 4.84 -14.86
N ARG A 375 -68.92 4.50 -13.68
CA ARG A 375 -68.11 3.97 -12.56
C ARG A 375 -67.44 2.64 -12.90
N LEU A 376 -68.11 1.77 -13.67
CA LEU A 376 -67.51 0.51 -14.12
C LEU A 376 -66.37 0.74 -15.11
N GLU A 377 -66.46 1.76 -15.97
CA GLU A 377 -65.38 2.10 -16.90
C GLU A 377 -64.20 2.78 -16.19
N GLU A 378 -64.45 3.70 -15.26
CA GLU A 378 -63.42 4.29 -14.37
C GLU A 378 -62.62 3.19 -13.63
N VAL A 379 -63.32 2.23 -13.00
CA VAL A 379 -62.68 1.10 -12.31
C VAL A 379 -61.91 0.18 -13.29
N ARG A 380 -62.38 0.02 -14.53
CA ARG A 380 -61.64 -0.72 -15.57
C ARG A 380 -60.35 -0.02 -15.94
N GLU A 381 -60.39 1.29 -16.22
CA GLU A 381 -59.21 2.08 -16.57
C GLU A 381 -58.19 2.07 -15.43
N GLU A 382 -58.61 2.29 -14.18
CA GLU A 382 -57.75 2.17 -12.99
C GLU A 382 -57.12 0.77 -12.88
N SER A 383 -57.91 -0.29 -13.07
CA SER A 383 -57.41 -1.67 -13.01
C SER A 383 -56.38 -1.96 -14.12
N ALA A 384 -56.62 -1.47 -15.34
CA ALA A 384 -55.72 -1.62 -16.47
C ALA A 384 -54.40 -0.85 -16.27
N ALA A 385 -54.47 0.38 -15.77
CA ALA A 385 -53.30 1.19 -15.40
C ALA A 385 -52.49 0.53 -14.29
N SER A 386 -53.16 -0.02 -13.27
CA SER A 386 -52.53 -0.77 -12.18
C SER A 386 -51.83 -2.03 -12.68
N ILE A 387 -52.49 -2.83 -13.53
CA ILE A 387 -51.89 -4.03 -14.16
C ILE A 387 -50.66 -3.66 -14.99
N SER A 388 -50.73 -2.59 -15.80
CA SER A 388 -49.60 -2.11 -16.61
C SER A 388 -48.42 -1.66 -15.74
N SER A 389 -48.68 -0.91 -14.66
CA SER A 389 -47.66 -0.49 -13.68
C SER A 389 -47.01 -1.68 -12.97
N LEU A 390 -47.80 -2.69 -12.59
CA LEU A 390 -47.29 -3.93 -11.99
C LEU A 390 -46.45 -4.76 -12.98
N GLN A 391 -46.86 -4.85 -14.25
CA GLN A 391 -46.09 -5.51 -15.30
C GLN A 391 -44.75 -4.81 -15.56
N ALA A 392 -44.74 -3.47 -15.62
CA ALA A 392 -43.52 -2.68 -15.76
C ALA A 392 -42.57 -2.83 -14.55
N ARG A 393 -43.14 -2.91 -13.33
CA ARG A 393 -42.36 -3.16 -12.11
C ARG A 393 -41.77 -4.56 -12.09
N LEU A 394 -42.53 -5.57 -12.53
CA LEU A 394 -42.10 -6.96 -12.61
C LEU A 394 -41.00 -7.16 -13.68
N SER A 395 -41.09 -6.50 -14.84
CA SER A 395 -40.02 -6.55 -15.84
C SER A 395 -38.75 -5.83 -15.37
N GLN A 396 -38.88 -4.71 -14.66
CA GLN A 396 -37.75 -4.01 -14.03
C GLN A 396 -37.08 -4.87 -12.95
N GLU A 397 -37.83 -5.50 -12.05
CA GLU A 397 -37.26 -6.41 -11.05
C GLU A 397 -36.65 -7.67 -11.68
N HIS A 398 -37.22 -8.20 -12.77
CA HIS A 398 -36.61 -9.29 -13.52
C HIS A 398 -35.25 -8.89 -14.11
N ALA A 399 -35.14 -7.69 -14.68
CA ALA A 399 -33.86 -7.15 -15.18
C ALA A 399 -32.84 -6.92 -14.04
N ARG A 400 -33.27 -6.36 -12.90
CA ARG A 400 -32.42 -6.21 -11.70
C ARG A 400 -31.91 -7.56 -11.19
N ARG A 401 -32.77 -8.58 -11.13
CA ARG A 401 -32.42 -9.94 -10.73
C ARG A 401 -31.37 -10.55 -11.66
N LEU A 402 -31.56 -10.48 -12.97
CA LEU A 402 -30.60 -11.00 -13.95
C LEU A 402 -29.23 -10.31 -13.83
N ALA A 403 -29.20 -8.98 -13.70
CA ALA A 403 -27.96 -8.23 -13.51
C ALA A 403 -27.26 -8.60 -12.18
N ALA A 404 -28.02 -8.84 -11.10
CA ALA A 404 -27.46 -9.31 -9.83
C ALA A 404 -26.89 -10.75 -9.94
N GLU A 405 -27.59 -11.64 -10.65
CA GLU A 405 -27.14 -13.02 -10.90
C GLU A 405 -25.86 -13.07 -11.76
N GLU A 406 -25.78 -12.25 -12.82
CA GLU A 406 -24.58 -12.07 -13.63
C GLU A 406 -23.41 -11.56 -12.80
N ASN A 407 -23.61 -10.49 -12.01
CA ASN A 407 -22.59 -9.97 -11.10
C ASN A 407 -22.11 -11.03 -10.10
N CYS A 408 -23.02 -11.81 -9.49
CA CYS A 408 -22.64 -12.90 -8.59
C CYS A 408 -21.85 -14.01 -9.29
N SER A 409 -22.19 -14.32 -10.55
CA SER A 409 -21.43 -15.27 -11.37
C SER A 409 -20.01 -14.79 -11.64
N VAL A 410 -19.84 -13.51 -12.03
CA VAL A 410 -18.52 -12.89 -12.26
C VAL A 410 -17.68 -12.91 -10.99
N HIS A 411 -18.21 -12.45 -9.86
CA HIS A 411 -17.49 -12.47 -8.57
C HIS A 411 -17.12 -13.91 -8.13
N SER A 412 -17.96 -14.91 -8.43
CA SER A 412 -17.64 -16.32 -8.16
C SER A 412 -16.48 -16.82 -9.04
N GLN A 413 -16.41 -16.39 -10.30
CA GLN A 413 -15.33 -16.74 -11.22
C GLN A 413 -14.01 -16.04 -10.85
N GLU A 414 -14.05 -14.77 -10.46
CA GLU A 414 -12.89 -14.03 -9.92
C GLU A 414 -12.37 -14.65 -8.62
N LEU A 415 -13.27 -15.02 -7.71
CA LEU A 415 -12.89 -15.70 -6.47
C LEU A 415 -12.31 -17.09 -6.72
N GLN A 416 -12.74 -17.78 -7.79
CA GLN A 416 -12.11 -19.01 -8.24
C GLN A 416 -10.71 -18.76 -8.83
N SER A 417 -10.53 -17.78 -9.72
CA SER A 417 -9.23 -17.51 -10.34
C SER A 417 -8.18 -17.06 -9.30
N VAL A 418 -8.58 -16.24 -8.32
CA VAL A 418 -7.73 -15.84 -7.18
C VAL A 418 -7.37 -17.05 -6.30
N ARG A 419 -8.30 -17.99 -6.08
CA ARG A 419 -7.99 -19.25 -5.36
C ARG A 419 -7.02 -20.14 -6.13
N GLU A 420 -7.19 -20.26 -7.43
CA GLU A 420 -6.29 -21.04 -8.30
C GLU A 420 -4.89 -20.43 -8.33
N GLU A 421 -4.79 -19.11 -8.45
CA GLU A 421 -3.51 -18.38 -8.43
C GLU A 421 -2.82 -18.47 -7.05
N LEU A 422 -3.56 -18.29 -5.96
CA LEU A 422 -3.03 -18.52 -4.61
C LEU A 422 -2.54 -19.97 -4.43
N THR A 423 -3.27 -20.95 -4.99
CA THR A 423 -2.87 -22.37 -4.96
C THR A 423 -1.57 -22.59 -5.74
N ARG A 424 -1.43 -21.99 -6.94
CA ARG A 424 -0.18 -22.02 -7.73
C ARG A 424 0.99 -21.38 -6.97
N GLN A 425 0.76 -20.25 -6.32
CA GLN A 425 1.79 -19.60 -5.50
C GLN A 425 2.19 -20.46 -4.30
N VAL A 426 1.24 -21.07 -3.59
CA VAL A 426 1.53 -22.01 -2.49
C VAL A 426 2.32 -23.23 -2.99
N MET A 427 1.95 -23.80 -4.14
CA MET A 427 2.71 -24.91 -4.76
C MET A 427 4.14 -24.47 -5.13
N SER A 428 4.32 -23.30 -5.75
CA SER A 428 5.64 -22.75 -6.09
C SER A 428 6.51 -22.44 -4.85
N MET A 429 5.91 -21.88 -3.80
CA MET A 429 6.59 -21.68 -2.51
C MET A 429 7.02 -23.03 -1.90
N THR A 430 6.12 -24.02 -1.91
CA THR A 430 6.37 -25.35 -1.34
C THR A 430 7.47 -26.08 -2.10
N GLU A 431 7.48 -26.00 -3.43
CA GLU A 431 8.51 -26.63 -4.27
C GLU A 431 9.88 -25.99 -4.04
N ARG A 432 9.97 -24.66 -3.95
CA ARG A 432 11.23 -23.98 -3.60
C ARG A 432 11.71 -24.31 -2.17
N VAL A 433 10.80 -24.53 -1.23
CA VAL A 433 11.17 -25.04 0.11
C VAL A 433 11.71 -26.46 0.01
N ARG A 434 11.02 -27.35 -0.72
CA ARG A 434 11.43 -28.74 -0.97
C ARG A 434 12.82 -28.82 -1.63
N GLU A 435 13.09 -27.99 -2.63
CA GLU A 435 14.41 -27.85 -3.25
C GLU A 435 15.48 -27.53 -2.20
N ARG A 436 15.27 -26.47 -1.39
CA ARG A 436 16.22 -26.06 -0.34
C ARG A 436 16.39 -27.11 0.74
N GLU A 437 15.36 -27.87 1.08
CA GLU A 437 15.45 -29.03 1.98
C GLU A 437 16.27 -30.16 1.38
N THR A 438 16.13 -30.45 0.08
CA THR A 438 16.99 -31.44 -0.61
C THR A 438 18.44 -30.97 -0.71
N GLU A 439 18.69 -29.69 -0.97
CA GLU A 439 20.03 -29.09 -0.95
C GLU A 439 20.66 -29.17 0.45
N LEU A 440 19.94 -28.77 1.49
CA LEU A 440 20.37 -28.89 2.89
C LEU A 440 20.67 -30.35 3.25
N THR A 441 19.84 -31.29 2.80
CA THR A 441 20.05 -32.73 3.01
C THR A 441 21.28 -33.24 2.27
N ARG A 442 21.52 -32.77 1.04
CA ARG A 442 22.73 -33.08 0.24
C ARG A 442 23.99 -32.53 0.92
N LEU A 443 23.96 -31.28 1.37
CA LEU A 443 25.08 -30.63 2.07
C LEU A 443 25.36 -31.31 3.42
N ARG A 444 24.33 -31.68 4.19
CA ARG A 444 24.47 -32.49 5.42
C ARG A 444 25.09 -33.85 5.13
N ARG A 445 24.67 -34.55 4.07
CA ARG A 445 25.27 -35.83 3.63
C ARG A 445 26.74 -35.66 3.22
N GLN A 446 27.07 -34.59 2.49
CA GLN A 446 28.45 -34.27 2.12
C GLN A 446 29.32 -33.95 3.34
N LEU A 447 28.82 -33.18 4.31
CA LEU A 447 29.50 -32.93 5.58
C LEU A 447 29.73 -34.22 6.38
N ALA A 448 28.73 -35.10 6.46
CA ALA A 448 28.87 -36.41 7.12
C ALA A 448 29.92 -37.30 6.42
N GLN A 449 29.87 -37.41 5.08
CA GLN A 449 30.87 -38.18 4.31
C GLN A 449 32.28 -37.58 4.40
N LYS A 450 32.39 -36.23 4.42
CA LYS A 450 33.65 -35.51 4.60
C LYS A 450 34.19 -35.59 6.04
N GLY A 451 33.35 -35.93 7.02
CA GLY A 451 33.77 -36.25 8.39
C GLY A 451 34.26 -37.69 8.57
N VAL A 452 33.87 -38.62 7.70
CA VAL A 452 34.18 -40.06 7.81
C VAL A 452 35.37 -40.48 6.93
N ASN A 453 35.56 -39.87 5.77
CA ASN A 453 36.64 -40.21 4.84
C ASN A 453 37.87 -39.31 5.07
N ASN A 454 39.04 -39.92 5.34
CA ASN A 454 40.32 -39.22 5.56
C ASN A 454 40.56 -38.10 4.52
N THR A 455 40.46 -36.84 4.94
CA THR A 455 40.26 -35.72 4.00
C THR A 455 41.54 -35.17 3.37
N ALA A 456 42.73 -35.46 3.91
CA ALA A 456 43.96 -34.84 3.41
C ALA A 456 44.28 -35.28 1.96
N THR A 457 44.21 -36.58 1.67
CA THR A 457 44.58 -37.15 0.36
C THR A 457 43.54 -36.86 -0.71
N ASN A 458 42.26 -37.17 -0.46
CA ASN A 458 41.20 -37.02 -1.45
C ASN A 458 40.94 -35.56 -1.87
N ASN A 459 41.04 -34.57 -0.96
CA ASN A 459 40.90 -33.16 -1.36
C ASN A 459 42.10 -32.70 -2.22
N GLN A 460 43.28 -33.28 -2.04
CA GLN A 460 44.47 -32.95 -2.83
C GLN A 460 44.39 -33.56 -4.23
N GLU A 461 44.01 -34.83 -4.38
CA GLU A 461 43.78 -35.46 -5.69
C GLU A 461 42.61 -34.80 -6.45
N GLN A 462 41.50 -34.49 -5.78
CA GLN A 462 40.39 -33.77 -6.41
C GLN A 462 40.80 -32.37 -6.86
N ARG A 463 41.64 -31.66 -6.09
CA ARG A 463 42.16 -30.35 -6.48
C ARG A 463 43.14 -30.44 -7.64
N ILE A 464 44.00 -31.47 -7.67
CA ILE A 464 44.90 -31.74 -8.80
C ILE A 464 44.06 -32.01 -10.05
N ASN A 465 43.11 -32.96 -10.02
CA ASN A 465 42.27 -33.29 -11.17
C ASN A 465 41.41 -32.11 -11.65
N ALA A 466 40.90 -31.28 -10.73
CA ALA A 466 40.17 -30.06 -11.09
C ALA A 466 41.08 -29.02 -11.75
N LEU A 467 42.31 -28.84 -11.25
CA LEU A 467 43.30 -27.94 -11.86
C LEU A 467 43.77 -28.47 -13.22
N THR A 468 44.01 -29.76 -13.37
CA THR A 468 44.36 -30.39 -14.66
C THR A 468 43.24 -30.23 -15.67
N LYS A 469 41.97 -30.47 -15.28
CA LYS A 469 40.83 -30.26 -16.17
C LYS A 469 40.67 -28.79 -16.56
N ALA A 470 40.78 -27.87 -15.60
CA ALA A 470 40.71 -26.43 -15.86
C ALA A 470 41.88 -25.94 -16.73
N LEU A 471 43.08 -26.54 -16.60
CA LEU A 471 44.22 -26.25 -17.46
C LEU A 471 43.94 -26.68 -18.90
N VAL A 472 43.50 -27.93 -19.12
CA VAL A 472 43.14 -28.44 -20.46
C VAL A 472 42.01 -27.63 -21.08
N GLU A 473 41.00 -27.24 -20.30
CA GLU A 473 39.90 -26.39 -20.78
C GLU A 473 40.38 -24.97 -21.14
N LYS A 474 41.37 -24.42 -20.42
CA LYS A 474 41.99 -23.14 -20.74
C LYS A 474 42.95 -23.23 -21.93
N GLU A 475 43.68 -24.33 -22.09
CA GLU A 475 44.52 -24.60 -23.26
C GLU A 475 43.66 -24.73 -24.53
N LEU A 476 42.56 -25.49 -24.47
CA LEU A 476 41.60 -25.62 -25.56
C LEU A 476 40.92 -24.28 -25.90
N ALA A 477 40.55 -23.48 -24.89
CA ALA A 477 39.99 -22.15 -25.12
C ALA A 477 41.04 -21.18 -25.72
N LEU A 478 42.32 -21.29 -25.33
CA LEU A 478 43.41 -20.52 -25.93
C LEU A 478 43.71 -20.96 -27.36
N GLU A 479 43.60 -22.25 -27.67
CA GLU A 479 43.69 -22.80 -29.03
C GLU A 479 42.53 -22.25 -29.89
N GLN A 480 41.29 -22.35 -29.41
CA GLN A 480 40.11 -21.82 -30.11
C GLN A 480 40.19 -20.30 -30.36
N VAL A 481 40.61 -19.50 -29.37
CA VAL A 481 40.81 -18.05 -29.55
C VAL A 481 42.00 -17.76 -30.47
N THR A 482 43.02 -18.63 -30.49
CA THR A 482 44.15 -18.54 -31.42
C THR A 482 43.72 -18.84 -32.86
N ASP A 483 42.88 -19.84 -33.07
CA ASP A 483 42.31 -20.16 -34.38
C ASP A 483 41.37 -19.06 -34.87
N GLN A 484 40.47 -18.58 -34.01
CA GLN A 484 39.61 -17.43 -34.35
C GLN A 484 40.42 -16.17 -34.68
N ARG A 485 41.48 -15.88 -33.91
CA ARG A 485 42.42 -14.79 -34.19
C ARG A 485 43.17 -14.99 -35.53
N ASN A 486 43.59 -16.21 -35.83
CA ASN A 486 44.28 -16.53 -37.10
C ASN A 486 43.32 -16.47 -38.29
N GLN A 487 42.09 -16.97 -38.15
CA GLN A 487 41.03 -16.85 -39.15
C GLN A 487 40.69 -15.38 -39.40
N LEU A 488 40.39 -14.60 -38.35
CA LEU A 488 40.14 -13.16 -38.45
C LEU A 488 41.33 -12.41 -39.07
N ARG A 489 42.57 -12.79 -38.74
CA ARG A 489 43.77 -12.23 -39.38
C ARG A 489 43.81 -12.56 -40.88
N ILE A 490 43.53 -13.79 -41.29
CA ILE A 490 43.48 -14.19 -42.71
C ILE A 490 42.33 -13.45 -43.42
N HIS A 491 41.18 -13.24 -42.77
CA HIS A 491 40.09 -12.44 -43.31
C HIS A 491 40.48 -10.96 -43.44
N LEU A 492 41.17 -10.39 -42.45
CA LEU A 492 41.65 -9.01 -42.47
C LEU A 492 42.74 -8.83 -43.53
N ASP A 493 43.70 -9.76 -43.64
CA ASP A 493 44.73 -9.77 -44.68
C ASP A 493 44.12 -9.98 -46.08
N ARG A 494 43.06 -10.80 -46.23
CA ARG A 494 42.29 -10.93 -47.48
C ARG A 494 41.55 -9.64 -47.84
N ILE A 495 40.78 -9.06 -46.91
CA ILE A 495 40.06 -7.79 -47.12
C ILE A 495 41.05 -6.65 -47.39
N LYS A 496 42.19 -6.62 -46.70
CA LYS A 496 43.28 -5.67 -46.93
C LYS A 496 43.93 -5.87 -48.29
N ASN A 497 44.14 -7.11 -48.74
CA ASN A 497 44.60 -7.37 -50.10
C ASN A 497 43.57 -6.89 -51.12
N GLU A 498 42.29 -7.24 -50.96
CA GLU A 498 41.18 -6.79 -51.81
C GLU A 498 41.07 -5.25 -51.85
N TYR A 499 41.22 -4.56 -50.71
CA TYR A 499 41.30 -3.10 -50.66
C TYR A 499 42.59 -2.54 -51.29
N SER A 500 43.74 -3.19 -51.14
CA SER A 500 45.00 -2.74 -51.74
C SER A 500 45.06 -2.99 -53.26
N VAL A 501 44.28 -3.96 -53.76
CA VAL A 501 44.14 -4.29 -55.18
C VAL A 501 43.02 -3.46 -55.83
N SER A 502 42.00 -3.06 -55.06
CA SER A 502 40.86 -2.26 -55.54
C SER A 502 40.97 -0.75 -55.24
N GLY A 503 42.01 -0.30 -54.54
CA GLY A 503 42.16 1.07 -54.06
C GLY A 503 43.39 1.79 -54.60
N TYR A 504 43.19 2.67 -55.59
CA TYR A 504 44.14 3.76 -55.86
C TYR A 504 44.20 4.71 -54.64
N PRO A 505 45.33 5.40 -54.38
CA PRO A 505 45.59 6.00 -53.07
C PRO A 505 45.01 7.41 -52.90
N THR A 506 43.97 7.54 -52.10
CA THR A 506 43.61 8.78 -51.38
C THR A 506 43.02 8.43 -50.01
N GLY A 507 43.20 9.31 -49.01
CA GLY A 507 43.03 8.94 -47.60
C GLY A 507 41.83 9.58 -46.89
N SER A 508 41.89 9.42 -45.55
CA SER A 508 41.20 10.19 -44.51
C SER A 508 39.81 9.75 -44.00
N SER A 509 39.74 9.70 -42.67
CA SER A 509 38.59 10.06 -41.81
C SER A 509 37.46 9.06 -41.51
N SER A 510 37.62 8.41 -40.34
CA SER A 510 36.77 8.53 -39.13
C SER A 510 35.29 8.08 -39.08
N ASN A 511 34.99 7.48 -37.91
CA ASN A 511 33.70 7.36 -37.22
C ASN A 511 32.60 6.44 -37.78
N SER A 512 32.34 5.36 -37.03
CA SER A 512 31.04 4.71 -36.91
C SER A 512 30.89 4.14 -35.50
N SER A 513 29.78 4.46 -34.83
CA SER A 513 29.48 4.08 -33.44
C SER A 513 28.37 3.03 -33.39
N SER A 514 28.57 1.96 -32.62
CA SER A 514 27.57 0.90 -32.43
C SER A 514 26.88 1.00 -31.07
N ILE A 515 25.54 1.01 -31.12
CA ILE A 515 24.63 0.89 -29.98
C ILE A 515 24.74 -0.52 -29.37
N ASN A 516 24.71 -0.63 -28.04
CA ASN A 516 24.51 -1.88 -27.33
C ASN A 516 23.27 -1.77 -26.44
N VAL A 517 22.51 -2.87 -26.34
CA VAL A 517 21.22 -2.95 -25.64
C VAL A 517 21.31 -4.06 -24.60
N ASN A 518 20.55 -3.90 -23.51
CA ASN A 518 20.15 -4.93 -22.53
C ASN A 518 21.17 -5.34 -21.45
N ASP A 519 20.95 -4.85 -20.24
CA ASP A 519 21.11 -5.61 -18.98
C ASP A 519 20.12 -5.05 -17.93
N THR A 520 19.12 -5.86 -17.53
CA THR A 520 18.13 -5.50 -16.50
C THR A 520 17.78 -6.70 -15.61
N ASP A 521 18.75 -7.21 -14.83
CA ASP A 521 18.48 -8.23 -13.79
C ASP A 521 19.33 -8.10 -12.48
N ASP A 522 20.11 -7.03 -12.29
CA ASP A 522 21.01 -6.89 -11.12
C ASP A 522 20.50 -6.01 -9.96
N ALA A 523 19.29 -5.44 -10.08
CA ALA A 523 18.73 -4.47 -9.14
C ALA A 523 18.34 -5.02 -7.73
N LYS A 524 18.86 -6.18 -7.33
CA LYS A 524 18.64 -6.81 -6.01
C LYS A 524 19.92 -7.06 -5.20
N ALA A 525 21.09 -6.69 -5.72
CA ALA A 525 22.38 -6.98 -5.07
C ALA A 525 22.93 -5.87 -4.15
N GLN A 526 22.37 -4.65 -4.17
CA GLN A 526 22.91 -3.52 -3.42
C GLN A 526 22.45 -3.47 -1.95
N VAL A 527 23.28 -3.99 -1.06
CA VAL A 527 23.26 -3.70 0.39
C VAL A 527 24.67 -3.24 0.82
N PRO A 528 24.84 -2.14 1.58
CA PRO A 528 26.17 -1.54 1.79
C PRO A 528 27.22 -2.46 2.42
N LEU A 529 28.40 -2.50 1.81
CA LEU A 529 29.49 -3.45 2.10
C LEU A 529 30.35 -3.10 3.34
N LEU A 530 29.75 -2.56 4.41
CA LEU A 530 30.46 -2.22 5.66
C LEU A 530 30.04 -3.07 6.87
N MET A 531 29.27 -4.14 6.67
CA MET A 531 28.92 -5.09 7.74
C MET A 531 28.92 -6.56 7.29
N SER A 532 29.71 -6.91 6.26
CA SER A 532 29.88 -8.30 5.82
C SER A 532 30.85 -9.08 6.74
N GLU A 533 30.51 -10.34 7.03
CA GLU A 533 31.35 -11.22 7.86
C GLU A 533 32.70 -11.50 7.16
N ARG A 534 33.82 -11.08 7.76
CA ARG A 534 35.16 -11.53 7.34
C ARG A 534 35.51 -12.88 7.99
N PRO A 535 36.15 -13.81 7.26
CA PRO A 535 36.36 -15.20 7.71
C PRO A 535 37.42 -15.39 8.81
N THR A 536 37.87 -14.32 9.46
CA THR A 536 38.88 -14.32 10.54
C THR A 536 38.35 -13.81 11.88
N ASP A 537 37.05 -13.47 11.98
CA ASP A 537 36.45 -12.89 13.18
C ASP A 537 35.90 -13.97 14.14
N THR A 538 36.04 -13.73 15.45
CA THR A 538 35.79 -14.76 16.48
C THR A 538 34.31 -15.07 16.69
N LEU A 539 34.00 -16.25 17.23
CA LEU A 539 32.60 -16.72 17.38
C LEU A 539 31.72 -15.83 18.28
N VAL A 540 32.32 -15.04 19.17
CA VAL A 540 31.59 -14.15 20.09
C VAL A 540 31.25 -12.82 19.41
N THR A 541 32.20 -12.20 18.72
CA THR A 541 31.99 -10.95 17.96
C THR A 541 30.94 -11.13 16.86
N ARG A 542 30.88 -12.31 16.22
CA ARG A 542 29.84 -12.64 15.22
C ARG A 542 28.43 -12.67 15.79
N ARG A 543 28.24 -13.17 17.02
CA ARG A 543 26.91 -13.20 17.68
C ARG A 543 26.45 -11.81 18.10
N VAL A 544 27.36 -11.00 18.64
CA VAL A 544 27.07 -9.61 19.04
C VAL A 544 26.68 -8.77 17.83
N LYS A 545 27.48 -8.80 16.75
CA LYS A 545 27.18 -8.07 15.50
C LYS A 545 25.79 -8.40 14.94
N ARG A 546 25.41 -9.69 14.94
CA ARG A 546 24.09 -10.14 14.46
C ARG A 546 22.93 -9.62 15.31
N ALA A 547 23.10 -9.49 16.62
CA ALA A 547 22.07 -8.94 17.50
C ALA A 547 21.87 -7.43 17.26
N TYR A 548 22.95 -6.65 17.14
CA TYR A 548 22.86 -5.21 16.89
C TYR A 548 22.20 -4.89 15.53
N THR A 549 22.51 -5.62 14.45
CA THR A 549 21.83 -5.41 13.14
C THR A 549 20.33 -5.72 13.20
N CYS A 550 19.89 -6.70 14.01
CA CYS A 550 18.47 -6.99 14.21
C CYS A 550 17.76 -5.91 15.04
N VAL A 551 18.42 -5.33 16.04
CA VAL A 551 17.86 -4.22 16.84
C VAL A 551 17.76 -2.94 16.00
N ASP A 552 18.77 -2.62 15.20
CA ASP A 552 18.79 -1.40 14.38
C ASP A 552 17.78 -1.47 13.22
N SER A 553 17.65 -2.62 12.55
CA SER A 553 16.64 -2.81 11.50
C SER A 553 15.19 -2.80 12.03
N LEU A 554 14.96 -3.23 13.27
CA LEU A 554 13.67 -3.03 13.95
C LEU A 554 13.47 -1.56 14.33
N GLY A 555 14.48 -0.92 14.92
CA GLY A 555 14.46 0.48 15.36
C GLY A 555 14.18 1.46 14.23
N MET A 556 14.94 1.40 13.13
CA MET A 556 14.71 2.22 11.94
C MET A 556 13.33 1.99 11.31
N ARG A 557 12.85 0.73 11.28
CA ARG A 557 11.52 0.41 10.76
C ARG A 557 10.44 1.02 11.64
N THR A 558 10.46 0.83 12.97
CA THR A 558 9.50 1.50 13.86
C THR A 558 9.58 3.02 13.81
N GLY A 559 10.78 3.60 13.69
CA GLY A 559 10.97 5.06 13.56
C GLY A 559 10.35 5.62 12.28
N LEU A 560 10.52 4.94 11.15
CA LEU A 560 9.89 5.34 9.87
C LEU A 560 8.36 5.15 9.90
N PHE A 561 7.85 4.08 10.51
CA PHE A 561 6.40 3.90 10.72
C PHE A 561 5.80 5.00 11.61
N LEU A 562 6.48 5.43 12.69
CA LEU A 562 6.06 6.56 13.53
C LEU A 562 6.18 7.95 12.84
N ARG A 563 6.97 8.05 11.78
CA ARG A 563 7.09 9.26 10.96
C ARG A 563 6.01 9.34 9.88
N ARG A 564 5.59 8.21 9.28
CA ARG A 564 4.60 8.18 8.19
C ARG A 564 3.13 8.11 8.65
N TYR A 565 2.85 7.65 9.88
CA TYR A 565 1.48 7.51 10.40
C TYR A 565 1.21 8.38 11.65
N PRO A 566 0.53 9.55 11.52
CA PRO A 566 0.21 10.40 12.67
C PRO A 566 -0.75 9.75 13.69
N LEU A 567 -1.65 8.87 13.23
CA LEU A 567 -2.52 8.06 14.11
C LEU A 567 -1.73 7.08 14.99
N ALA A 568 -0.69 6.43 14.46
CA ALA A 568 0.15 5.51 15.23
C ALA A 568 0.91 6.24 16.36
N ARG A 569 1.29 7.50 16.12
CA ARG A 569 1.86 8.38 17.14
C ARG A 569 0.86 8.69 18.26
N LEU A 570 -0.40 8.94 17.94
CA LEU A 570 -1.47 9.14 18.93
C LEU A 570 -1.64 7.89 19.81
N PHE A 571 -1.73 6.70 19.20
CA PHE A 571 -1.83 5.43 19.95
C PHE A 571 -0.63 5.19 20.87
N LEU A 572 0.59 5.53 20.44
CA LEU A 572 1.78 5.40 21.28
C LEU A 572 1.79 6.39 22.45
N PHE A 573 1.36 7.64 22.25
CA PHE A 573 1.17 8.59 23.36
C PHE A 573 0.10 8.12 24.34
N VAL A 574 -1.05 7.66 23.86
CA VAL A 574 -2.13 7.11 24.69
C VAL A 574 -1.65 5.88 25.47
N TYR A 575 -0.88 4.99 24.84
CA TYR A 575 -0.25 3.84 25.51
C TYR A 575 0.74 4.26 26.61
N ILE A 576 1.60 5.26 26.34
CA ILE A 576 2.53 5.80 27.34
C ILE A 576 1.78 6.44 28.52
N ILE A 577 0.68 7.16 28.26
CA ILE A 577 -0.18 7.73 29.30
C ILE A 577 -0.80 6.61 30.15
N PHE A 578 -1.40 5.59 29.53
CA PHE A 578 -1.95 4.44 30.27
C PHE A 578 -0.88 3.68 31.05
N LEU A 579 0.34 3.54 30.52
CA LEU A 579 1.46 2.92 31.22
C LEU A 579 1.90 3.75 32.42
N HIS A 580 1.98 5.08 32.31
CA HIS A 580 2.26 5.95 33.45
C HIS A 580 1.12 5.91 34.48
N LEU A 581 -0.14 5.89 34.04
CA LEU A 581 -1.30 5.77 34.92
C LEU A 581 -1.30 4.42 35.66
N TRP A 582 -0.92 3.33 34.98
CA TRP A 582 -0.74 2.01 35.57
C TRP A 582 0.45 1.98 36.55
N VAL A 583 1.61 2.56 36.21
CA VAL A 583 2.76 2.66 37.12
C VAL A 583 2.42 3.51 38.35
N CYS A 584 1.72 4.63 38.18
CA CYS A 584 1.21 5.43 39.29
C CYS A 584 0.23 4.64 40.16
N LEU A 585 -0.72 3.91 39.55
CA LEU A 585 -1.65 3.05 40.28
C LEU A 585 -0.92 1.95 41.06
N VAL A 586 0.10 1.33 40.47
CA VAL A 586 0.96 0.35 41.15
C VAL A 586 1.76 0.99 42.28
N LEU A 587 2.32 2.20 42.10
CA LEU A 587 3.04 2.92 43.16
C LEU A 587 2.13 3.35 44.31
N PHE A 588 0.92 3.82 44.03
CA PHE A 588 -0.06 4.19 45.05
C PHE A 588 -0.69 2.97 45.75
N SER A 589 -0.91 1.85 45.04
CA SER A 589 -1.35 0.59 45.65
C SER A 589 -0.23 -0.16 46.37
N SER A 590 1.03 0.11 46.03
CA SER A 590 2.23 -0.34 46.76
C SER A 590 2.65 0.69 47.81
N THR A 591 1.68 1.39 48.42
CA THR A 591 1.91 2.16 49.64
C THR A 591 2.44 1.19 50.70
N PRO A 592 3.67 1.36 51.19
CA PRO A 592 4.23 0.40 52.13
C PRO A 592 3.49 0.46 53.46
N ASP A 593 3.13 -0.70 54.00
CA ASP A 593 2.70 -0.86 55.40
C ASP A 593 3.87 -0.47 56.33
N THR A 594 4.06 0.82 56.54
CA THR A 594 4.97 1.34 57.57
C THR A 594 4.35 1.12 58.93
N LYS A 595 4.54 -0.08 59.47
CA LYS A 595 4.39 -0.36 60.89
C LYS A 595 5.37 0.49 61.71
N VAL A 596 4.86 1.56 62.30
CA VAL A 596 5.32 2.12 63.59
C VAL A 596 4.07 2.41 64.40
#